data_AF-A0A4R8Z6W3-F1
#
_entry.id   AF-A0A4R8Z6W3-F1
#
_cell.length_a   1.000
_cell.length_b   1.000
_cell.length_c   1.000
_cell.angle_alpha   90.00
_cell.angle_beta   90.00
_cell.angle_gamma   90.00
#
_symmetry.space_group_name_H-M   'P 1'
#
loop_
_entity.id
_entity.type
_entity.pdbx_description
1 polymer ?
#
loop_
_entity_poly.entity_id
_entity_poly.type
_entity_poly.pdbx_seq_one_letter_code
_entity_poly.pdbx_strand_id
1 'polypeptide(L)'
;METARIAVKSGKGGFVLMLDEAQVLVDDKNRDGQHPLSLLVAAINSLQEQQVPIALVLCGLPTLIANLLPARTYSERMFRGEEVGRLTRAQTREAFLRPLDGTGKVATEDLVSAVLDDVEGYPYFVQLWGAELWEDAIDSSSNVLTVELLQGLREAIFRRLDHDFYAPRLDALTPAEQDLLLLAGACEYPPLRTADIHQVTSRKQGNVNVNVLMGRLADQGVVYRLQKGLYEYTAPKFHEYLIRRQRSTTWT
;
A
#
# COMPACT_ATOMS: atom_id res chain seq x y z
N MET A 1 9.36 17.55 20.17
CA MET A 1 9.65 16.14 20.53
C MET A 1 10.05 16.10 22.00
N GLU A 2 9.24 15.49 22.87
CA GLU A 2 9.51 15.30 24.31
C GLU A 2 10.92 14.70 24.56
N THR A 3 11.26 13.68 23.78
CA THR A 3 12.53 12.96 23.80
C THR A 3 13.75 13.88 23.63
N ALA A 4 13.67 14.86 22.71
CA ALA A 4 14.75 15.81 22.50
C ALA A 4 14.96 16.72 23.72
N ARG A 5 13.88 17.12 24.41
CA ARG A 5 13.97 17.89 25.65
C ARG A 5 14.59 17.06 26.77
N ILE A 6 14.22 15.79 26.90
CA ILE A 6 14.78 14.88 27.91
C ILE A 6 16.28 14.62 27.64
N ALA A 7 16.68 14.44 26.38
CA ALA A 7 18.09 14.27 26.00
C ALA A 7 18.92 15.49 26.42
N VAL A 8 18.46 16.68 26.06
CA VAL A 8 19.12 17.95 26.44
C VAL A 8 19.18 18.13 27.95
N LYS A 9 18.09 17.87 28.68
CA LYS A 9 18.03 18.03 30.14
C LYS A 9 18.91 17.02 30.89
N SER A 10 19.02 15.80 30.39
CA SER A 10 19.81 14.72 31.01
C SER A 10 21.29 14.76 30.63
N GLY A 11 21.69 15.55 29.64
CA GLY A 11 23.05 15.57 29.10
C GLY A 11 23.44 14.28 28.39
N LYS A 12 22.47 13.43 28.05
CA LYS A 12 22.66 12.14 27.38
C LYS A 12 22.22 12.22 25.92
N GLY A 13 22.83 11.41 25.06
CA GLY A 13 22.36 11.20 23.70
C GLY A 13 20.96 10.59 23.69
N GLY A 14 20.08 11.10 22.82
CA GLY A 14 18.76 10.50 22.59
C GLY A 14 18.83 9.36 21.58
N PHE A 15 17.89 8.41 21.68
CA PHE A 15 17.76 7.29 20.74
C PHE A 15 16.36 7.29 20.13
N VAL A 16 16.27 7.08 18.81
CA VAL A 16 14.99 6.93 18.10
C VAL A 16 15.00 5.57 17.41
N LEU A 17 14.08 4.69 17.83
CA LEU A 17 13.85 3.41 17.19
C LEU A 17 12.75 3.58 16.13
N MET A 18 13.09 3.31 14.86
CA MET A 18 12.15 3.37 13.75
C MET A 18 11.98 1.97 13.18
N LEU A 19 10.74 1.47 13.19
CA LEU A 19 10.39 0.16 12.65
C LEU A 19 9.40 0.34 11.51
N ASP A 20 9.79 -0.11 10.33
CA ASP A 20 8.93 -0.17 9.17
C ASP A 20 8.23 -1.54 9.09
N GLU A 21 7.10 -1.58 8.38
CA GLU A 21 6.24 -2.76 8.25
C GLU A 21 5.86 -3.40 9.60
N ALA A 22 5.71 -2.58 10.65
CA ALA A 22 5.49 -3.03 12.02
C ALA A 22 4.17 -3.80 12.21
N GLN A 23 3.25 -3.81 11.24
CA GLN A 23 2.04 -4.65 11.27
C GLN A 23 2.35 -6.15 11.33
N VAL A 24 3.57 -6.57 10.97
CA VAL A 24 4.02 -7.97 11.11
C VAL A 24 4.23 -8.38 12.57
N LEU A 25 4.37 -7.40 13.47
CA LEU A 25 4.44 -7.65 14.91
C LEU A 25 3.01 -7.88 15.41
N VAL A 26 2.64 -9.14 15.58
CA VAL A 26 1.33 -9.56 16.06
C VAL A 26 1.50 -10.37 17.34
N ASP A 27 0.70 -10.03 18.35
CA ASP A 27 0.64 -10.81 19.58
C ASP A 27 -0.27 -12.04 19.39
N ASP A 28 0.18 -13.17 19.92
CA ASP A 28 -0.61 -14.39 19.95
C ASP A 28 -1.87 -14.20 20.79
N LYS A 29 -2.98 -14.82 20.36
CA LYS A 29 -4.24 -14.77 21.11
C LYS A 29 -4.22 -15.61 22.39
N ASN A 30 -3.28 -16.57 22.46
CA ASN A 30 -3.16 -17.47 23.59
C ASN A 30 -2.30 -16.83 24.68
N ARG A 31 -2.71 -17.01 25.94
CA ARG A 31 -2.00 -16.46 27.09
C ARG A 31 -0.51 -16.85 27.11
N ASP A 32 -0.21 -18.09 26.76
CA ASP A 32 1.15 -18.65 26.77
C ASP A 32 1.89 -18.50 25.43
N GLY A 33 1.32 -17.74 24.49
CA GLY A 33 1.93 -17.44 23.19
C GLY A 33 2.99 -16.34 23.25
N GLN A 34 3.52 -15.99 22.08
CA GLN A 34 4.46 -14.89 21.91
C GLN A 34 3.71 -13.56 21.80
N HIS A 35 4.18 -12.54 22.53
CA HIS A 35 3.58 -11.20 22.53
C HIS A 35 4.62 -10.12 22.16
N PRO A 36 5.22 -10.19 20.96
CA PRO A 36 6.34 -9.33 20.58
C PRO A 36 5.97 -7.84 20.57
N LEU A 37 4.76 -7.48 20.15
CA LEU A 37 4.32 -6.08 20.10
C LEU A 37 4.08 -5.55 21.51
N SER A 38 3.38 -6.32 22.35
CA SER A 38 3.20 -6.00 23.77
C SER A 38 4.54 -5.83 24.51
N LEU A 39 5.50 -6.73 24.25
CA LEU A 39 6.83 -6.68 24.86
C LEU A 39 7.61 -5.43 24.44
N LEU A 40 7.61 -5.10 23.16
CA LEU A 40 8.24 -3.89 22.63
C LEU A 40 7.64 -2.63 23.28
N VAL A 41 6.32 -2.53 23.30
CA VAL A 41 5.59 -1.40 23.89
C VAL A 41 5.86 -1.28 25.38
N ALA A 42 5.87 -2.39 26.13
CA ALA A 42 6.17 -2.40 27.56
C ALA A 42 7.62 -1.95 27.85
N ALA A 43 8.58 -2.42 27.05
CA ALA A 43 9.98 -2.04 27.20
C ALA A 43 10.21 -0.53 26.98
N ILE A 44 9.64 0.03 25.91
CA ILE A 44 9.72 1.47 25.64
C ILE A 44 9.08 2.29 26.76
N ASN A 45 7.90 1.89 27.25
CA ASN A 45 7.25 2.57 28.37
C ASN A 45 8.13 2.59 29.63
N SER A 46 8.73 1.45 29.99
CA SER A 46 9.59 1.37 31.18
C SER A 46 10.83 2.27 31.06
N LEU A 47 11.41 2.38 29.87
CA LEU A 47 12.54 3.29 29.62
C LEU A 47 12.11 4.76 29.70
N GLN A 48 10.93 5.11 29.20
CA GLN A 48 10.38 6.47 29.28
C GLN A 48 10.03 6.86 30.73
N GLU A 49 9.51 5.95 31.54
CA GLU A 49 9.28 6.15 32.98
C GLU A 49 10.59 6.46 33.72
N GLN A 50 11.69 5.82 33.32
CA GLN A 50 13.05 6.08 33.82
C GLN A 50 13.69 7.35 33.22
N GLN A 51 12.94 8.16 32.47
CA GLN A 51 13.42 9.37 31.81
C GLN A 51 14.61 9.11 30.87
N VAL A 52 14.69 7.91 30.29
CA VAL A 52 15.64 7.63 29.21
C VAL A 52 15.15 8.38 27.96
N PRO A 53 16.00 9.16 27.28
CA PRO A 53 15.60 9.89 26.08
C PRO A 53 15.46 8.93 24.88
N ILE A 54 14.35 8.19 24.85
CA ILE A 54 13.99 7.28 23.77
C ILE A 54 12.68 7.66 23.07
N ALA A 55 12.60 7.46 21.76
CA ALA A 55 11.37 7.54 20.97
C ALA A 55 11.19 6.28 20.13
N LEU A 56 9.94 5.88 19.89
CA LEU A 56 9.56 4.79 19.01
C LEU A 56 8.68 5.34 17.88
N VAL A 57 9.03 5.02 16.64
CA VAL A 57 8.23 5.30 15.45
C VAL A 57 7.92 3.96 14.79
N LEU A 58 6.63 3.69 14.59
CA LEU A 58 6.14 2.49 13.91
C LEU A 58 5.45 2.93 12.63
N CYS A 59 5.82 2.32 11.50
CA CYS A 59 5.18 2.49 10.21
C CYS A 59 4.59 1.14 9.77
N GLY A 60 3.44 1.16 9.11
CA GLY A 60 2.79 -0.07 8.66
C GLY A 60 1.40 0.14 8.11
N LEU A 61 0.80 -0.96 7.64
CA LEU A 61 -0.59 -0.98 7.15
C LEU A 61 -1.59 -0.62 8.26
N PRO A 62 -2.83 -0.21 7.92
CA PRO A 62 -3.86 0.16 8.90
C PRO A 62 -4.13 -0.89 10.00
N THR A 63 -3.83 -2.17 9.72
CA THR A 63 -3.90 -3.28 10.68
C THR A 63 -2.98 -3.10 11.88
N LEU A 64 -1.89 -2.34 11.76
CA LEU A 64 -1.00 -2.01 12.87
C LEU A 64 -1.75 -1.32 14.02
N ILE A 65 -2.64 -0.38 13.71
CA ILE A 65 -3.44 0.32 14.74
C ILE A 65 -4.32 -0.68 15.48
N ALA A 66 -4.95 -1.62 14.75
CA ALA A 66 -5.77 -2.66 15.35
C ALA A 66 -4.95 -3.63 16.21
N ASN A 67 -3.68 -3.90 15.88
CA ASN A 67 -2.78 -4.73 16.67
C ASN A 67 -2.26 -4.00 17.92
N LEU A 68 -2.09 -2.67 17.86
CA LEU A 68 -1.62 -1.86 18.98
C LEU A 68 -2.66 -1.71 20.10
N LEU A 69 -3.96 -1.72 19.78
CA LEU A 69 -5.04 -1.54 20.77
C LEU A 69 -5.06 -2.65 21.85
N PRO A 70 -4.98 -3.96 21.51
CA PRO A 70 -4.92 -5.04 22.50
C PRO A 70 -3.58 -5.12 23.24
N ALA A 71 -2.48 -4.67 22.62
CA ALA A 71 -1.12 -4.86 23.12
C ALA A 71 -0.84 -4.16 24.48
N ARG A 72 -1.71 -3.23 24.93
CA ARG A 72 -1.80 -2.82 26.35
C ARG A 72 -3.02 -1.93 26.61
N THR A 73 -3.55 -1.95 27.83
CA THR A 73 -4.72 -1.15 28.29
C THR A 73 -4.53 0.39 28.27
N TYR A 74 -3.47 0.93 27.70
CA TYR A 74 -3.20 2.38 27.61
C TYR A 74 -2.41 2.79 26.35
N SER A 75 -2.19 1.89 25.39
CA SER A 75 -1.40 2.16 24.17
C SER A 75 -1.99 3.31 23.32
N GLU A 76 -3.30 3.52 23.38
CA GLU A 76 -4.00 4.65 22.75
C GLU A 76 -3.42 6.02 23.12
N ARG A 77 -2.90 6.18 24.34
CA ARG A 77 -2.34 7.45 24.83
C ARG A 77 -0.83 7.57 24.57
N MET A 78 -0.17 6.47 24.25
CA MET A 78 1.28 6.41 24.04
C MET A 78 1.67 6.84 22.63
N PHE A 79 0.82 6.55 21.64
CA PHE A 79 1.10 6.81 20.24
C PHE A 79 0.28 7.98 19.70
N ARG A 80 0.91 8.79 18.87
CA ARG A 80 0.24 9.75 17.99
C ARG A 80 0.17 9.11 16.61
N GLY A 81 -1.02 8.66 16.21
CA GLY A 81 -1.26 8.14 14.87
C GLY A 81 -1.25 9.28 13.84
N GLU A 82 -0.51 9.07 12.75
CA GLU A 82 -0.53 9.94 11.57
C GLU A 82 -0.79 9.05 10.37
N GLU A 83 -1.85 9.33 9.61
CA GLU A 83 -2.18 8.59 8.40
C GLU A 83 -1.42 9.18 7.22
N VAL A 84 -0.62 8.35 6.54
CA VAL A 84 0.04 8.71 5.29
C VAL A 84 -0.76 8.12 4.15
N GLY A 85 -1.66 8.93 3.60
CA GLY A 85 -2.51 8.55 2.46
C GLY A 85 -1.85 8.79 1.10
N ARG A 86 -2.68 8.70 0.06
CA ARG A 86 -2.28 9.09 -1.31
C ARG A 86 -1.93 10.58 -1.36
N LEU A 87 -1.05 10.95 -2.30
CA LEU A 87 -0.74 12.34 -2.57
C LEU A 87 -2.01 13.06 -3.02
N THR A 88 -2.22 14.28 -2.52
CA THR A 88 -3.24 15.17 -3.08
C THR A 88 -2.90 15.49 -4.54
N ARG A 89 -3.87 15.97 -5.33
CA ARG A 89 -3.62 16.35 -6.73
C ARG A 89 -2.50 17.40 -6.86
N ALA A 90 -2.42 18.35 -5.91
CA ALA A 90 -1.37 19.37 -5.88
C ALA A 90 0.01 18.78 -5.57
N GLN A 91 0.10 17.89 -4.57
CA GLN A 91 1.36 17.18 -4.25
C GLN A 91 1.80 16.24 -5.38
N THR A 92 0.83 15.60 -6.05
CA THR A 92 1.08 14.75 -7.22
C THR A 92 1.65 15.57 -8.37
N ARG A 93 1.09 16.76 -8.64
CA ARG A 93 1.62 17.71 -9.63
C ARG A 93 3.05 18.12 -9.30
N GLU A 94 3.31 18.49 -8.04
CA GLU A 94 4.66 18.85 -7.60
C GLU A 94 5.63 17.69 -7.78
N ALA A 95 5.25 16.48 -7.33
CA ALA A 95 6.09 15.29 -7.44
C ALA A 95 6.40 14.90 -8.90
N PHE A 96 5.46 15.12 -9.82
CA PHE A 96 5.66 14.86 -11.24
C PHE A 96 6.53 15.92 -11.93
N LEU A 97 6.34 17.20 -11.62
CA LEU A 97 7.01 18.31 -12.32
C LEU A 97 8.39 18.64 -11.74
N ARG A 98 8.58 18.53 -10.43
CA ARG A 98 9.85 18.89 -9.77
C ARG A 98 11.08 18.18 -10.36
N PRO A 99 11.03 16.90 -10.77
CA PRO A 99 12.15 16.25 -11.44
C PRO A 99 12.55 16.89 -12.78
N LEU A 100 11.66 17.65 -13.43
CA LEU A 100 11.96 18.33 -14.70
C LEU A 100 12.71 19.65 -14.50
N ASP A 101 12.70 20.22 -13.29
CA ASP A 101 13.31 21.51 -13.00
C ASP A 101 14.81 21.52 -13.36
N GLY A 102 15.23 22.49 -14.17
CA GLY A 102 16.63 22.65 -14.59
C GLY A 102 17.10 21.66 -15.66
N THR A 103 16.25 20.74 -16.13
CA THR A 103 16.60 19.77 -17.19
C THR A 103 16.46 20.32 -18.61
N GLY A 104 15.75 21.45 -18.76
CA GLY A 104 15.36 22.01 -20.06
C GLY A 104 14.16 21.32 -20.71
N LYS A 105 13.64 20.24 -20.10
CA LYS A 105 12.39 19.60 -20.53
C LYS A 105 11.18 20.20 -19.80
N VAL A 106 10.05 20.28 -20.50
CA VAL A 106 8.78 20.80 -19.94
C VAL A 106 7.63 19.86 -20.28
N ALA A 107 6.61 19.82 -19.44
CA ALA A 107 5.38 19.07 -19.69
C ALA A 107 4.22 20.02 -20.01
N THR A 108 3.37 19.64 -20.96
CA THR A 108 2.14 20.38 -21.25
C THR A 108 1.09 20.15 -20.15
N GLU A 109 0.21 21.12 -19.90
CA GLU A 109 -0.77 21.02 -18.81
C GLU A 109 -1.82 19.91 -19.01
N ASP A 110 -2.17 19.60 -20.26
CA ASP A 110 -3.04 18.48 -20.61
C ASP A 110 -2.39 17.12 -20.29
N LEU A 111 -1.08 16.97 -20.56
CA LEU A 111 -0.30 15.82 -20.12
C LEU A 111 -0.31 15.71 -18.60
N VAL A 112 -0.01 16.80 -17.90
CA VAL A 112 0.01 16.81 -16.43
C VAL A 112 -1.34 16.38 -15.88
N SER A 113 -2.45 16.90 -16.41
CA SER A 113 -3.78 16.47 -15.97
C SER A 113 -4.01 14.98 -16.21
N ALA A 114 -3.65 14.47 -17.39
CA ALA A 114 -3.82 13.06 -17.73
C ALA A 114 -2.98 12.12 -16.86
N VAL A 115 -1.73 12.49 -16.57
CA VAL A 115 -0.86 11.73 -15.64
C VAL A 115 -1.49 11.70 -14.24
N LEU A 116 -1.93 12.85 -13.73
CA LEU A 116 -2.54 12.95 -12.40
C LEU A 116 -3.79 12.07 -12.27
N ASP A 117 -4.59 11.96 -13.33
CA ASP A 117 -5.77 11.09 -13.38
C ASP A 117 -5.39 9.61 -13.40
N ASP A 118 -4.33 9.24 -14.13
CA ASP A 118 -3.86 7.85 -14.23
C ASP A 118 -3.22 7.34 -12.94
N VAL A 119 -2.39 8.16 -12.30
CA VAL A 119 -1.58 7.75 -11.15
C VAL A 119 -2.36 7.82 -9.83
N GLU A 120 -3.49 8.54 -9.80
CA GLU A 120 -4.39 8.73 -8.66
C GLU A 120 -3.66 9.10 -7.34
N GLY A 121 -2.55 9.83 -7.44
CA GLY A 121 -1.73 10.23 -6.30
C GLY A 121 -0.92 9.10 -5.64
N TYR A 122 -0.78 7.94 -6.28
CA TYR A 122 0.08 6.87 -5.77
C TYR A 122 1.55 7.12 -6.14
N PRO A 123 2.47 7.29 -5.17
CA PRO A 123 3.84 7.74 -5.44
C PRO A 123 4.62 6.90 -6.45
N TYR A 124 4.49 5.58 -6.38
CA TYR A 124 5.17 4.68 -7.32
C TYR A 124 4.63 4.83 -8.75
N PHE A 125 3.34 5.11 -8.95
CA PHE A 125 2.80 5.35 -10.28
C PHE A 125 3.28 6.69 -10.84
N VAL A 126 3.40 7.73 -10.00
CA VAL A 126 4.01 9.00 -10.43
C VAL A 126 5.43 8.79 -10.95
N GLN A 127 6.21 7.97 -10.25
CA GLN A 127 7.58 7.62 -10.67
C GLN A 127 7.59 6.82 -11.97
N LEU A 128 6.73 5.81 -12.11
CA LEU A 128 6.67 4.98 -13.31
C LEU A 128 6.26 5.80 -14.54
N TRP A 129 5.18 6.58 -14.47
CA TRP A 129 4.77 7.44 -15.58
C TRP A 129 5.85 8.46 -15.92
N GLY A 130 6.47 9.06 -14.90
CA GLY A 130 7.58 10.00 -15.08
C GLY A 130 8.77 9.36 -15.80
N ALA A 131 9.18 8.16 -15.39
CA ALA A 131 10.29 7.43 -16.01
C ALA A 131 10.01 7.09 -17.48
N GLU A 132 8.83 6.57 -17.78
CA GLU A 132 8.43 6.17 -19.14
C GLU A 132 8.38 7.36 -20.10
N LEU A 133 7.77 8.47 -19.66
CA LEU A 133 7.72 9.70 -20.44
C LEU A 133 9.12 10.33 -20.63
N TRP A 134 9.98 10.21 -19.61
CA TRP A 134 11.34 10.72 -19.66
C TRP A 134 12.22 9.92 -20.63
N GLU A 135 12.16 8.59 -20.56
CA GLU A 135 12.89 7.68 -21.45
C GLU A 135 12.50 7.94 -22.91
N ASP A 136 11.20 8.01 -23.22
CA ASP A 136 10.76 8.31 -24.59
C ASP A 136 11.18 9.72 -25.04
N ALA A 137 11.10 10.73 -24.16
CA ALA A 137 11.56 12.08 -24.48
C ALA A 137 13.07 12.15 -24.78
N ILE A 138 13.88 11.23 -24.22
CA ILE A 138 15.29 11.07 -24.60
C ILE A 138 15.39 10.45 -25.99
N ASP A 139 14.72 9.32 -26.22
CA ASP A 139 14.80 8.56 -27.47
C ASP A 139 14.30 9.37 -28.68
N SER A 140 13.24 10.15 -28.49
CA SER A 140 12.67 11.05 -29.51
C SER A 140 13.40 12.39 -29.61
N SER A 141 14.39 12.66 -28.74
CA SER A 141 15.07 13.96 -28.61
C SER A 141 14.10 15.15 -28.41
N SER A 142 12.96 14.90 -27.75
CA SER A 142 11.96 15.93 -27.44
C SER A 142 12.29 16.66 -26.14
N ASN A 143 12.12 17.98 -26.14
CA ASN A 143 12.16 18.80 -24.92
C ASN A 143 10.77 19.09 -24.34
N VAL A 144 9.71 18.63 -25.00
CA VAL A 144 8.34 18.83 -24.56
C VAL A 144 7.66 17.47 -24.43
N LEU A 145 7.24 17.15 -23.21
CA LEU A 145 6.42 15.98 -22.92
C LEU A 145 4.96 16.40 -23.17
N THR A 146 4.27 15.70 -24.08
CA THR A 146 2.89 16.03 -24.49
C THR A 146 1.89 14.93 -24.16
N VAL A 147 0.60 15.24 -24.25
CA VAL A 147 -0.46 14.24 -24.00
C VAL A 147 -0.46 13.14 -25.07
N GLU A 148 -0.09 13.45 -26.31
CA GLU A 148 0.03 12.48 -27.40
C GLU A 148 1.12 11.45 -27.09
N LEU A 149 2.23 11.90 -26.48
CA LEU A 149 3.29 11.02 -26.04
C LEU A 149 2.77 10.00 -25.01
N LEU A 150 2.05 10.48 -24.00
CA LEU A 150 1.42 9.60 -23.02
C LEU A 150 0.43 8.63 -23.70
N GLN A 151 -0.38 9.09 -24.65
CA GLN A 151 -1.33 8.22 -25.34
C GLN A 151 -0.63 7.07 -26.09
N GLY A 152 0.50 7.34 -26.74
CA GLY A 152 1.30 6.32 -27.41
C GLY A 152 1.94 5.32 -26.44
N LEU A 153 2.34 5.77 -25.25
CA LEU A 153 2.99 4.93 -24.24
C LEU A 153 2.01 4.19 -23.33
N ARG A 154 0.78 4.69 -23.17
CA ARG A 154 -0.16 4.26 -22.13
C ARG A 154 -0.31 2.75 -22.03
N GLU A 155 -0.50 2.06 -23.16
CA GLU A 155 -0.62 0.59 -23.17
C GLU A 155 0.65 -0.09 -22.66
N ALA A 156 1.83 0.37 -23.08
CA ALA A 156 3.10 -0.16 -22.63
C ALA A 156 3.31 0.07 -21.12
N ILE A 157 2.99 1.27 -20.62
CA ILE A 157 3.06 1.60 -19.18
C ILE A 157 2.18 0.65 -18.37
N PHE A 158 0.92 0.44 -18.77
CA PHE A 158 0.03 -0.47 -18.07
C PHE A 158 0.47 -1.93 -18.17
N ARG A 159 1.03 -2.37 -19.30
CA ARG A 159 1.61 -3.72 -19.41
C ARG A 159 2.82 -3.91 -18.49
N ARG A 160 3.69 -2.91 -18.41
CA ARG A 160 4.83 -2.91 -17.48
C ARG A 160 4.34 -2.93 -16.05
N LEU A 161 3.33 -2.14 -15.71
CA LEU A 161 2.72 -2.16 -14.38
C LEU A 161 2.11 -3.53 -14.05
N ASP A 162 1.42 -4.14 -15.01
CA ASP A 162 0.86 -5.48 -14.86
C ASP A 162 1.94 -6.54 -14.61
N HIS A 163 3.07 -6.46 -15.33
CA HIS A 163 4.18 -7.40 -15.22
C HIS A 163 5.06 -7.17 -13.98
N ASP A 164 5.47 -5.94 -13.72
CA ASP A 164 6.48 -5.62 -12.70
C ASP A 164 5.86 -5.44 -11.31
N PHE A 165 4.59 -5.01 -11.25
CA PHE A 165 3.95 -4.65 -10.00
C PHE A 165 2.84 -5.64 -9.60
N TYR A 166 1.91 -5.99 -10.49
CA TYR A 166 0.77 -6.82 -10.08
C TYR A 166 1.01 -8.33 -10.21
N ALA A 167 1.64 -8.79 -11.28
CA ALA A 167 1.87 -10.23 -11.51
C ALA A 167 2.66 -10.90 -10.37
N PRO A 168 3.78 -10.34 -9.86
CA PRO A 168 4.56 -10.98 -8.80
C PRO A 168 3.74 -11.15 -7.51
N ARG A 169 2.84 -10.20 -7.22
CA ARG A 169 1.95 -10.27 -6.06
C ARG A 169 0.92 -11.38 -6.19
N LEU A 170 0.38 -11.60 -7.40
CA LEU A 170 -0.56 -12.67 -7.66
C LEU A 170 0.15 -14.03 -7.69
N ASP A 171 1.30 -14.12 -8.35
CA ASP A 171 2.05 -15.36 -8.57
C ASP A 171 2.66 -15.91 -7.26
N ALA A 172 2.88 -15.05 -6.25
CA ALA A 172 3.30 -15.47 -4.91
C ALA A 172 2.20 -16.18 -4.09
N LEU A 173 0.94 -16.14 -4.54
CA LEU A 173 -0.20 -16.72 -3.84
C LEU A 173 -0.42 -18.19 -4.21
N THR A 174 -1.13 -18.93 -3.36
CA THR A 174 -1.53 -20.30 -3.68
C THR A 174 -2.53 -20.33 -4.85
N PRO A 175 -2.61 -21.43 -5.62
CA PRO A 175 -3.56 -21.52 -6.74
C PRO A 175 -5.02 -21.21 -6.35
N ALA A 176 -5.46 -21.64 -5.15
CA ALA A 176 -6.81 -21.35 -4.66
C ALA A 176 -7.04 -19.86 -4.34
N GLU A 177 -6.01 -19.16 -3.87
CA GLU A 177 -6.06 -17.71 -3.62
C GLU A 177 -6.05 -16.93 -4.93
N GLN A 178 -5.24 -17.35 -5.91
CA GLN A 178 -5.22 -16.77 -7.26
C GLN A 178 -6.59 -16.91 -7.95
N ASP A 179 -7.16 -18.11 -7.94
CA ASP A 179 -8.49 -18.38 -8.51
C ASP A 179 -9.56 -17.51 -7.85
N LEU A 180 -9.53 -17.40 -6.52
CA LEU A 180 -10.48 -16.55 -5.80
C LEU A 180 -10.38 -15.09 -6.23
N LEU A 181 -9.16 -14.54 -6.36
CA LEU A 181 -8.94 -13.17 -6.78
C LEU A 181 -9.38 -12.93 -8.23
N LEU A 182 -9.08 -13.86 -9.14
CA LEU A 182 -9.51 -13.78 -10.54
C LEU A 182 -11.04 -13.81 -10.66
N LEU A 183 -11.73 -14.57 -9.79
CA LEU A 183 -13.18 -14.57 -9.71
C LEU A 183 -13.73 -13.29 -9.07
N ALA A 184 -13.06 -12.77 -8.03
CA ALA A 184 -13.40 -11.52 -7.38
C ALA A 184 -13.29 -10.31 -8.32
N GLY A 185 -12.46 -10.40 -9.38
CA GLY A 185 -12.42 -9.40 -10.46
C GLY A 185 -13.76 -9.15 -11.16
N ALA A 186 -14.71 -10.09 -11.08
CA ALA A 186 -16.06 -9.93 -11.63
C ALA A 186 -17.08 -9.33 -10.62
N CYS A 187 -16.67 -9.05 -9.39
CA CYS A 187 -17.52 -8.47 -8.35
C CYS A 187 -17.47 -6.94 -8.39
N GLU A 188 -18.49 -6.29 -7.82
CA GLU A 188 -18.48 -4.84 -7.63
C GLU A 188 -17.37 -4.42 -6.64
N TYR A 189 -16.70 -3.31 -6.95
CA TYR A 189 -15.61 -2.76 -6.16
C TYR A 189 -15.49 -1.25 -6.40
N PRO A 190 -15.20 -0.42 -5.37
CA PRO A 190 -15.01 -0.74 -3.94
C PRO A 190 -16.29 -0.60 -3.09
N PRO A 191 -16.40 -1.28 -1.92
CA PRO A 191 -15.49 -2.29 -1.41
C PRO A 191 -15.84 -3.68 -1.93
N LEU A 192 -14.88 -4.61 -1.85
CA LEU A 192 -15.11 -6.02 -2.17
C LEU A 192 -15.92 -6.69 -1.04
N ARG A 193 -17.06 -7.30 -1.37
CA ARG A 193 -17.93 -7.99 -0.40
C ARG A 193 -17.76 -9.50 -0.48
N THR A 194 -17.57 -10.17 0.66
CA THR A 194 -17.44 -11.64 0.67
C THR A 194 -18.70 -12.35 0.19
N ALA A 195 -19.88 -11.75 0.37
CA ALA A 195 -21.14 -12.28 -0.14
C ALA A 195 -21.15 -12.38 -1.67
N ASP A 196 -20.63 -11.35 -2.36
CA ASP A 196 -20.59 -11.29 -3.82
C ASP A 196 -19.58 -12.31 -4.36
N ILE A 197 -18.40 -12.39 -3.73
CA ILE A 197 -17.39 -13.42 -4.06
C ILE A 197 -17.99 -14.81 -3.87
N HIS A 198 -18.66 -15.08 -2.74
CA HIS A 198 -19.31 -16.36 -2.48
C HIS A 198 -20.32 -16.71 -3.58
N GLN A 199 -21.10 -15.75 -4.06
CA GLN A 199 -22.08 -15.99 -5.13
C GLN A 199 -21.40 -16.36 -6.45
N VAL A 200 -20.31 -15.68 -6.82
CA VAL A 200 -19.55 -15.96 -8.04
C VAL A 200 -18.81 -17.30 -7.94
N THR A 201 -18.17 -17.60 -6.80
CA THR A 201 -17.44 -18.87 -6.60
C THR A 201 -18.38 -20.07 -6.57
N SER A 202 -19.54 -19.96 -5.90
CA SER A 202 -20.50 -21.06 -5.80
C SER A 202 -21.03 -21.49 -7.16
N ARG A 203 -21.18 -20.54 -8.10
CA ARG A 203 -21.60 -20.82 -9.47
C ARG A 203 -20.54 -21.55 -10.31
N LYS A 204 -19.25 -21.38 -10.01
CA LYS A 204 -18.14 -21.90 -10.85
C LYS A 204 -17.35 -23.05 -10.26
N GLN A 205 -17.14 -23.08 -8.94
CA GLN A 205 -16.20 -23.99 -8.28
C GLN A 205 -16.80 -24.72 -7.06
N GLY A 206 -18.09 -24.52 -6.76
CA GLY A 206 -18.75 -25.16 -5.61
C GLY A 206 -18.43 -24.50 -4.26
N ASN A 207 -18.36 -25.29 -3.18
CA ASN A 207 -18.27 -24.78 -1.81
C ASN A 207 -16.84 -24.37 -1.42
N VAL A 208 -16.42 -23.19 -1.87
CA VAL A 208 -15.13 -22.57 -1.51
C VAL A 208 -15.26 -21.81 -0.19
N ASN A 209 -14.32 -22.01 0.74
CA ASN A 209 -14.28 -21.28 2.00
C ASN A 209 -13.69 -19.87 1.82
N VAL A 210 -14.46 -18.97 1.21
CA VAL A 210 -14.06 -17.59 0.90
C VAL A 210 -13.57 -16.86 2.15
N ASN A 211 -14.22 -17.04 3.31
CA ASN A 211 -13.81 -16.35 4.53
C ASN A 211 -12.40 -16.71 4.99
N VAL A 212 -12.01 -17.99 4.85
CA VAL A 212 -10.64 -18.43 5.19
C VAL A 212 -9.62 -17.87 4.22
N LEU A 213 -9.90 -17.95 2.91
CA LEU A 213 -8.98 -17.44 1.89
C LEU A 213 -8.83 -15.92 1.97
N MET A 214 -9.92 -15.18 2.18
CA MET A 214 -9.88 -13.73 2.40
C MET A 214 -9.15 -13.35 3.70
N GLY A 215 -9.16 -14.23 4.71
CA GLY A 215 -8.32 -14.07 5.90
C GLY A 215 -6.84 -14.17 5.56
N ARG A 216 -6.43 -15.22 4.84
CA ARG A 216 -5.04 -15.41 4.41
C ARG A 216 -4.54 -14.29 3.52
N LEU A 217 -5.35 -13.85 2.56
CA LEU A 217 -5.03 -12.71 1.69
C LEU A 217 -4.85 -11.41 2.50
N ALA A 218 -5.56 -11.26 3.61
CA ALA A 218 -5.36 -10.13 4.52
C ALA A 218 -4.07 -10.25 5.32
N ASP A 219 -3.76 -11.45 5.81
CA ASP A 219 -2.50 -11.73 6.53
C ASP A 219 -1.27 -11.54 5.61
N GLN A 220 -1.41 -11.85 4.32
CA GLN A 220 -0.40 -11.61 3.28
C GLN A 220 -0.36 -10.16 2.77
N GLY A 221 -1.25 -9.28 3.23
CA GLY A 221 -1.29 -7.87 2.83
C GLY A 221 -1.75 -7.62 1.39
N VAL A 222 -2.48 -8.55 0.77
CA VAL A 222 -3.09 -8.35 -0.57
C VAL A 222 -4.36 -7.53 -0.47
N VAL A 223 -5.12 -7.75 0.60
CA VAL A 223 -6.31 -6.97 0.97
C VAL A 223 -6.19 -6.51 2.40
N TYR A 224 -6.95 -5.49 2.78
CA TYR A 224 -7.17 -5.16 4.17
C TYR A 224 -8.67 -5.16 4.47
N ARG A 225 -9.03 -5.48 5.71
CA ARG A 225 -10.42 -5.61 6.15
C ARG A 225 -10.91 -4.26 6.67
N LEU A 226 -11.94 -3.69 6.04
CA LEU A 226 -12.64 -2.50 6.52
C LEU A 226 -13.56 -2.85 7.70
N GLN A 227 -14.36 -3.90 7.51
CA GLN A 227 -15.25 -4.47 8.52
C GLN A 227 -15.53 -5.94 8.18
N LYS A 228 -16.27 -6.65 9.04
CA LYS A 228 -16.59 -8.07 8.82
C LYS A 228 -17.24 -8.27 7.44
N GLY A 229 -16.56 -8.99 6.55
CA GLY A 229 -17.04 -9.31 5.20
C GLY A 229 -16.80 -8.24 4.13
N LEU A 230 -16.18 -7.10 4.48
CA LEU A 230 -15.82 -6.04 3.52
C LEU A 230 -14.31 -5.82 3.48
N TYR A 231 -13.77 -5.78 2.28
CA TYR A 231 -12.33 -5.70 2.01
C TYR A 231 -12.02 -4.68 0.93
N GLU A 232 -10.80 -4.16 0.96
CA GLU A 232 -10.21 -3.41 -0.13
C GLU A 232 -8.84 -3.96 -0.49
N TYR A 233 -8.43 -3.77 -1.74
CA TYR A 233 -7.07 -4.13 -2.16
C TYR A 233 -6.07 -3.12 -1.59
N THR A 234 -4.92 -3.62 -1.15
CA THR A 234 -3.83 -2.76 -0.67
C THR A 234 -3.14 -2.04 -1.83
N ALA A 235 -3.03 -2.70 -2.98
CA ALA A 235 -2.48 -2.13 -4.19
C ALA A 235 -3.57 -1.36 -4.98
N PRO A 236 -3.35 -0.09 -5.34
CA PRO A 236 -4.27 0.66 -6.20
C PRO A 236 -4.40 -0.01 -7.57
N LYS A 237 -5.56 0.14 -8.22
CA LYS A 237 -5.88 -0.43 -9.54
C LYS A 237 -5.70 -1.95 -9.69
N PHE A 238 -5.48 -2.69 -8.60
CA PHE A 238 -5.34 -4.15 -8.64
C PHE A 238 -6.64 -4.83 -9.11
N HIS A 239 -7.81 -4.28 -8.78
CA HIS A 239 -9.09 -4.78 -9.31
C HIS A 239 -9.16 -4.68 -10.84
N GLU A 240 -8.75 -3.54 -11.41
CA GLU A 240 -8.71 -3.34 -12.87
C GLU A 240 -7.75 -4.34 -13.54
N TYR A 241 -6.60 -4.59 -12.90
CA TYR A 241 -5.66 -5.61 -13.34
C TYR A 241 -6.27 -7.01 -13.37
N LEU A 242 -7.01 -7.41 -12.34
CA LEU A 242 -7.69 -8.71 -12.30
C LEU A 242 -8.72 -8.84 -13.43
N ILE A 243 -9.48 -7.78 -13.73
CA ILE A 243 -10.40 -7.73 -14.88
C ILE A 243 -9.64 -7.93 -16.20
N ARG A 244 -8.50 -7.24 -16.40
CA ARG A 244 -7.66 -7.37 -17.61
C ARG A 244 -7.10 -8.80 -17.75
N ARG A 245 -6.58 -9.37 -16.66
CA ARG A 245 -5.99 -10.72 -16.66
C ARG A 245 -7.05 -11.78 -16.98
N GLN A 246 -8.27 -11.68 -16.44
CA GLN A 246 -9.35 -12.60 -16.76
C GLN A 246 -9.74 -12.58 -18.25
N ARG A 247 -9.82 -11.38 -18.86
CA ARG A 247 -10.10 -11.24 -20.29
C ARG A 247 -9.03 -11.90 -21.16
N SER A 248 -7.77 -11.81 -20.74
CA SER A 248 -6.61 -12.37 -21.46
C SER A 248 -6.60 -13.91 -21.44
N THR A 249 -6.99 -14.52 -20.32
CA THR A 249 -7.05 -15.99 -20.15
C THR A 249 -8.22 -16.64 -20.90
N THR A 250 -9.22 -15.87 -21.35
CA THR A 250 -10.42 -16.42 -22.03
C THR A 250 -10.18 -16.70 -23.53
N TRP A 251 -8.97 -16.46 -24.06
CA TRP A 251 -8.57 -16.66 -25.46
C TRP A 251 -7.60 -17.84 -25.68
N THR A 252 -7.68 -18.88 -24.85
CA THR A 252 -7.01 -20.18 -25.03
C THR A 252 -8.01 -21.29 -24.78
#